data_AF-A0A355DFA2-F1
#
_entry.id   AF-A0A355DFA2-F1
#
_cell.length_a   1.000
_cell.length_b   1.000
_cell.length_c   1.000
_cell.angle_alpha   90.00
_cell.angle_beta   90.00
_cell.angle_gamma   90.00
#
_symmetry.space_group_name_H-M   'P 1'
#
loop_
_entity.id
_entity.type
_entity.pdbx_description
1 polymer ?
#
loop_
_entity_poly.entity_id
_entity_poly.type
_entity_poly.pdbx_seq_one_letter_code
_entity_poly.pdbx_strand_id
1 'polypeptide(L)'
;GFVSVVDITHGRAMVRVSGTLAAAVLAKVCNIDLSDDMTPDGAVFSGSVAKVTCDLVRDDRDGEASYVISCERSFGAYLFAALADACTEFDVEVPSSLALH
;
A
#
# COMPACT_ATOMS: atom_id res chain seq x y z
N GLY A 1 -1.41 -34.06 -6.93
CA GLY A 1 -0.39 -33.00 -6.88
C GLY A 1 -0.01 -32.75 -5.44
N PHE A 2 1.24 -32.38 -5.18
CA PHE A 2 1.67 -31.97 -3.84
C PHE A 2 1.34 -30.48 -3.65
N VAL A 3 0.85 -30.11 -2.47
CA VAL A 3 0.54 -28.73 -2.09
C VAL A 3 1.33 -28.42 -0.83
N SER A 4 1.91 -27.23 -0.79
CA SER A 4 2.56 -26.68 0.42
C SER A 4 1.79 -25.47 0.89
N VAL A 5 1.49 -25.42 2.18
CA VAL A 5 0.87 -24.27 2.85
C VAL A 5 1.82 -23.80 3.93
N VAL A 6 2.15 -22.51 3.92
CA VAL A 6 3.05 -21.89 4.88
C VAL A 6 2.39 -20.66 5.47
N ASP A 7 2.51 -20.47 6.77
CA ASP A 7 2.11 -19.23 7.43
C ASP A 7 3.25 -18.22 7.31
N ILE A 8 3.01 -17.14 6.56
CA ILE A 8 3.96 -16.04 6.37
C ILE A 8 3.54 -14.77 7.14
N THR A 9 2.46 -14.84 7.92
CA THR A 9 1.81 -13.66 8.52
C THR A 9 2.79 -12.87 9.39
N HIS A 10 3.59 -13.56 10.22
CA HIS A 10 4.55 -12.90 11.11
C HIS A 10 5.69 -12.19 10.37
N GLY A 11 6.03 -12.63 9.16
CA GLY A 11 7.12 -12.07 8.36
C GLY A 11 6.74 -10.80 7.60
N ARG A 12 5.46 -10.42 7.60
CA ARG A 12 4.91 -9.37 6.74
C ARG A 12 4.30 -8.24 7.57
N ALA A 13 4.39 -7.04 7.04
CA ALA A 13 3.52 -5.92 7.40
C ALA A 13 2.55 -5.65 6.25
N MET A 14 1.38 -5.10 6.56
CA MET A 14 0.38 -4.69 5.58
C MET A 14 -0.21 -3.35 5.97
N VAL A 15 -0.34 -2.45 4.99
CA VAL A 15 -1.01 -1.15 5.13
C VAL A 15 -2.04 -1.04 4.01
N ARG A 16 -3.21 -0.48 4.32
CA ARG A 16 -4.20 -0.11 3.31
C ARG A 16 -4.21 1.40 3.11
N VAL A 17 -4.16 1.83 1.85
CA VAL A 17 -4.34 3.22 1.45
C VAL A 17 -5.60 3.29 0.58
N SER A 18 -6.60 4.05 1.01
CA SER A 18 -7.89 4.15 0.32
C SER A 18 -8.32 5.60 0.14
N GLY A 19 -9.17 5.84 -0.84
CA GLY A 19 -9.81 7.13 -1.07
C GLY A 19 -9.50 7.70 -2.45
N THR A 20 -10.19 8.77 -2.80
CA THR A 20 -10.03 9.46 -4.09
C THR A 20 -8.59 9.93 -4.38
N LEU A 21 -7.78 10.13 -3.33
CA LEU A 21 -6.40 10.58 -3.42
C LEU A 21 -5.37 9.43 -3.29
N ALA A 22 -5.81 8.18 -3.10
CA ALA A 22 -4.90 7.06 -2.81
C ALA A 22 -3.83 6.86 -3.90
N ALA A 23 -4.22 6.90 -5.17
CA ALA A 23 -3.28 6.78 -6.29
C ALA A 23 -2.28 7.95 -6.33
N ALA A 24 -2.75 9.18 -6.05
CA ALA A 24 -1.91 10.37 -6.05
C ALA A 24 -0.88 10.35 -4.91
N VAL A 25 -1.29 9.93 -3.71
CA VAL A 25 -0.41 9.71 -2.56
C VAL A 25 0.65 8.66 -2.90
N LEU A 26 0.27 7.53 -3.49
CA LEU A 26 1.23 6.49 -3.86
C LEU A 26 2.21 6.96 -4.93
N ALA A 27 1.77 7.75 -5.90
CA ALA A 27 2.64 8.32 -6.94
C ALA A 27 3.76 9.22 -6.38
N LYS A 28 3.62 9.74 -5.14
CA LYS A 28 4.71 10.47 -4.46
C LYS A 28 5.88 9.59 -4.05
N VAL A 29 5.61 8.32 -3.79
CA VAL A 29 6.56 7.39 -3.18
C VAL A 29 6.89 6.20 -4.08
N CYS A 30 6.21 6.04 -5.22
CA CYS A 30 6.50 4.99 -6.19
C CYS A 30 6.44 5.52 -7.63
N ASN A 31 7.13 4.83 -8.55
CA ASN A 31 7.09 5.11 -9.98
C ASN A 31 6.29 4.03 -10.72
N ILE A 32 5.09 3.74 -10.19
CA ILE A 32 4.17 2.74 -10.72
C ILE A 32 3.06 3.50 -11.43
N ASP A 33 2.70 3.07 -12.64
CA ASP A 33 1.51 3.58 -13.32
C ASP A 33 0.27 2.98 -12.66
N LEU A 34 -0.44 3.80 -11.88
CA LEU A 34 -1.64 3.41 -11.13
C LEU A 34 -2.94 3.71 -11.87
N SER A 35 -2.89 4.01 -13.17
CA SER A 35 -4.10 4.21 -13.98
C SER A 35 -4.92 2.93 -14.09
N ASP A 36 -6.23 3.07 -14.29
CA ASP A 36 -7.15 1.91 -14.44
C ASP A 36 -6.75 0.98 -15.60
N ASP A 37 -6.14 1.52 -16.67
CA ASP A 37 -5.68 0.73 -17.81
C ASP A 37 -4.49 -0.17 -17.47
N MET A 38 -3.60 0.28 -16.59
CA MET A 38 -2.38 -0.44 -16.21
C MET A 38 -2.55 -1.27 -14.94
N THR A 39 -3.29 -0.75 -13.97
CA THR A 39 -3.61 -1.40 -12.69
C THR A 39 -5.12 -1.31 -12.43
N PRO A 40 -5.94 -2.09 -13.14
CA PRO A 40 -7.38 -2.16 -12.88
C PRO A 40 -7.67 -2.71 -11.48
N ASP A 41 -8.91 -2.54 -11.02
CA ASP A 41 -9.36 -3.19 -9.77
C ASP A 41 -9.13 -4.72 -9.83
N GLY A 42 -8.63 -5.28 -8.72
CA GLY A 42 -8.17 -6.67 -8.63
C GLY A 42 -6.74 -6.92 -9.14
N ALA A 43 -6.05 -5.91 -9.66
CA ALA A 43 -4.65 -6.07 -10.09
C ALA A 43 -3.73 -6.40 -8.91
N VAL A 44 -2.79 -7.32 -9.15
CA VAL A 44 -1.74 -7.71 -8.20
C VAL A 44 -0.39 -7.57 -8.86
N PHE A 45 0.53 -6.85 -8.22
CA PHE A 45 1.86 -6.58 -8.76
C PHE A 45 2.86 -6.29 -7.65
N SER A 46 4.14 -6.49 -7.95
CA SER A 46 5.23 -6.10 -7.06
C SER A 46 5.89 -4.83 -7.58
N GLY A 47 6.28 -3.95 -6.67
CA GLY A 47 6.89 -2.67 -7.01
C GLY A 47 7.62 -2.04 -5.84
N SER A 48 8.33 -0.94 -6.12
CA SER A 48 9.03 -0.18 -5.09
C SER A 48 8.12 0.94 -4.57
N VAL A 49 7.81 0.93 -3.27
CA VAL A 49 7.08 1.99 -2.57
C VAL A 49 7.98 2.55 -1.49
N ALA A 50 8.31 3.84 -1.56
CA ALA A 50 9.30 4.49 -0.71
C ALA A 50 10.64 3.73 -0.68
N LYS A 51 11.11 3.19 -1.82
CA LYS A 51 12.31 2.35 -1.93
C LYS A 51 12.23 0.99 -1.22
N VAL A 52 11.07 0.62 -0.67
CA VAL A 52 10.80 -0.71 -0.11
C VAL A 52 10.20 -1.59 -1.21
N THR A 53 10.66 -2.83 -1.33
CA THR A 53 10.00 -3.83 -2.19
C THR A 53 8.68 -4.24 -1.55
N CYS A 54 7.59 -3.98 -2.26
CA CYS A 54 6.23 -4.26 -1.80
C CYS A 54 5.49 -5.11 -2.82
N ASP A 55 4.56 -5.93 -2.32
CA ASP A 55 3.49 -6.51 -3.11
C ASP A 55 2.23 -5.68 -2.90
N LEU A 56 1.57 -5.30 -3.99
CA LEU A 56 0.39 -4.47 -4.01
C LEU A 56 -0.78 -5.26 -4.57
N VAL A 57 -1.94 -5.06 -3.96
CA VAL A 57 -3.24 -5.48 -4.49
C VAL A 57 -4.10 -4.24 -4.57
N ARG A 58 -4.60 -3.91 -5.76
CA ARG A 58 -5.73 -2.99 -5.88
C ARG A 58 -7.00 -3.78 -5.56
N ASP A 59 -7.70 -3.36 -4.51
CA ASP A 59 -8.89 -3.98 -3.92
C ASP A 59 -9.85 -2.84 -3.56
N ASP A 60 -10.44 -2.23 -4.60
CA ASP A 60 -11.28 -1.03 -4.50
C ASP A 60 -12.47 -1.29 -3.55
N ARG A 61 -12.85 -0.25 -2.78
CA ARG A 61 -13.92 -0.36 -1.77
C ARG A 61 -14.88 0.80 -1.86
N ASP A 62 -16.17 0.49 -1.79
CA ASP A 62 -17.25 1.48 -1.81
C ASP A 62 -17.16 2.44 -3.02
N GLY A 63 -16.63 1.96 -4.15
CA GLY A 63 -16.43 2.74 -5.37
C GLY A 63 -15.16 3.60 -5.39
N GLU A 64 -14.29 3.50 -4.38
CA GLU A 64 -13.03 4.24 -4.28
C GLU A 64 -11.81 3.32 -4.45
N ALA A 65 -10.76 3.89 -5.07
CA ALA A 65 -9.48 3.22 -5.21
C ALA A 65 -8.92 2.82 -3.84
N SER A 66 -8.52 1.56 -3.69
CA SER A 66 -7.94 1.07 -2.44
C SER A 66 -6.84 0.06 -2.68
N TYR A 67 -5.72 0.25 -2.01
CA TYR A 67 -4.50 -0.52 -2.21
C TYR A 67 -4.11 -1.21 -0.92
N VAL A 68 -3.98 -2.54 -0.94
CA VAL A 68 -3.29 -3.30 0.10
C VAL A 68 -1.84 -3.42 -0.29
N ILE A 69 -0.96 -2.91 0.56
CA ILE A 69 0.47 -2.87 0.32
C ILE A 69 1.12 -3.73 1.39
N SER A 70 1.87 -4.75 0.97
CA SER A 70 2.55 -5.66 1.86
C SER A 70 4.06 -5.62 1.65
N CYS A 71 4.81 -5.59 2.74
CA CYS A 71 6.27 -5.61 2.74
C CYS A 71 6.80 -6.56 3.84
N GLU A 72 8.12 -6.75 3.90
CA GLU A 72 8.73 -7.41 5.06
C GLU A 72 8.45 -6.61 6.35
N ARG A 73 8.17 -7.32 7.44
CA ARG A 73 7.81 -6.72 8.73
C ARG A 73 8.80 -5.66 9.21
N SER A 74 10.09 -5.85 8.96
CA SER A 74 11.17 -4.92 9.34
C SER A 74 11.02 -3.53 8.74
N PHE A 75 10.39 -3.40 7.57
CA PHE A 75 10.16 -2.12 6.90
C PHE A 75 8.78 -1.51 7.21
N GLY A 76 7.90 -2.21 7.92
CA GLY A 76 6.50 -1.79 8.10
C GLY A 76 6.35 -0.39 8.71
N ALA A 77 7.11 -0.08 9.78
CA ALA A 77 7.07 1.23 10.43
C ALA A 77 7.58 2.34 9.51
N TYR A 78 8.64 2.08 8.75
CA TYR A 78 9.18 3.03 7.77
C TYR A 78 8.21 3.28 6.62
N LEU A 79 7.64 2.21 6.04
CA LEU A 79 6.66 2.30 4.97
C LEU A 79 5.44 3.12 5.40
N PHE A 80 4.93 2.86 6.61
CA PHE A 80 3.82 3.63 7.17
C PHE A 80 4.19 5.12 7.33
N ALA A 81 5.35 5.44 7.90
CA ALA A 81 5.78 6.82 8.07
C ALA A 81 5.96 7.55 6.73
N ALA A 82 6.50 6.88 5.71
CA ALA A 82 6.66 7.44 4.38
C ALA A 82 5.30 7.68 3.67
N LEU A 83 4.33 6.77 3.84
CA LEU A 83 2.97 6.96 3.33
C LEU A 83 2.26 8.11 4.07
N ALA A 84 2.40 8.19 5.39
CA ALA A 84 1.85 9.27 6.20
C ALA A 84 2.42 10.63 5.79
N ASP A 85 3.73 10.72 5.57
CA ASP A 85 4.41 11.91 5.07
C ASP A 85 3.89 12.30 3.68
N ALA A 86 3.72 11.35 2.77
CA ALA A 86 3.17 11.60 1.44
C ALA A 86 1.72 12.13 1.47
N CYS A 87 0.90 11.71 2.45
CA CYS A 87 -0.45 12.25 2.64
C CYS A 87 -0.45 13.75 2.96
N THR A 88 0.60 14.27 3.62
CA THR A 88 0.67 15.69 4.01
C THR A 88 0.68 16.64 2.82
N GLU A 89 1.17 16.22 1.66
CA GLU A 89 1.17 17.04 0.43
C GLU A 89 -0.24 17.30 -0.12
N PHE A 90 -1.21 16.48 0.30
CA PHE A 90 -2.61 16.58 -0.12
C PHE A 90 -3.53 17.03 1.01
N ASP A 91 -2.98 17.57 2.11
CA ASP A 91 -3.72 17.94 3.32
C ASP A 91 -4.55 16.76 3.90
N VAL A 92 -4.09 15.52 3.66
CA VAL A 92 -4.73 14.31 4.18
C VAL A 92 -4.06 13.94 5.50
N GLU A 93 -4.84 13.93 6.57
CA GLU A 93 -4.37 13.48 7.87
C GLU A 93 -4.53 11.97 8.04
N VAL A 94 -3.52 11.33 8.60
CA VAL A 94 -3.63 9.94 9.04
C VAL A 94 -4.57 9.89 10.25
N PRO A 95 -5.55 8.97 10.29
CA PRO A 95 -6.44 8.82 11.44
C PRO A 95 -5.65 8.72 12.75
N SER A 96 -6.05 9.47 13.77
CA SER A 96 -5.34 9.51 15.06
C SER A 96 -5.23 8.14 15.73
N SER A 97 -6.13 7.20 15.43
CA SER A 97 -6.06 5.80 15.85
C SER A 97 -4.88 5.01 15.28
N LEU A 98 -4.25 5.52 14.22
CA LEU A 98 -3.10 4.92 13.54
C LEU A 98 -1.80 5.69 13.81
N ALA A 99 -1.85 6.80 14.56
CA ALA A 99 -0.64 7.53 14.92
C ALA A 99 0.29 6.62 15.72
N LEU A 100 1.53 6.46 15.24
CA LEU A 100 2.58 5.77 15.98
C LEU A 100 2.77 6.49 17.33
N HIS A 101 2.55 5.77 18.42
CA HIS A 101 2.78 6.27 19.78
C HIS A 101 4.17 6.85 19.98
#